data_AF-A0A7S2R3G5-F1
#
_entry.id   AF-A0A7S2R3G5-F1
#
_cell.length_a   1.000
_cell.length_b   1.000
_cell.length_c   1.000
_cell.angle_alpha   90.00
_cell.angle_beta   90.00
_cell.angle_gamma   90.00
#
_symmetry.space_group_name_H-M   'P 1'
#
loop_
_entity.id
_entity.type
_entity.pdbx_description
1 polymer ?
#
loop_
_entity_poly.entity_id
_entity_poly.type
_entity_poly.pdbx_seq_one_letter_code
_entity_poly.pdbx_strand_id
1 'polypeptide(L)'
;VIGIHIRSGNGETGDFKNKERGIRDIDAFLIHTAKTIYELTAKIRFAYSKEMNKKKHLPPLVFIATDHPTIPSKLANATSIYNISIVAFPQERLDPGAGVSFNHKYDEGEGYACRENWVYQFIDVIILGAADVVISAKYSSFSQSLPVMMVLAHSIISGQEEATNQTIHSIPISNDARFGRSLFCEVPGIGDTLRCYDNYLDWIYAKNQLDWGSRTRNKSLIKQHRNEVQIPCKT
;
A
#
# COMPACT_ATOMS: atom_id res chain seq x y z
N VAL A 1 -6.65 7.14 8.08
CA VAL A 1 -6.85 5.74 7.67
C VAL A 1 -5.67 5.32 6.82
N ILE A 2 -5.13 4.13 7.05
CA ILE A 2 -4.09 3.53 6.22
C ILE A 2 -4.75 2.46 5.35
N GLY A 3 -4.66 2.56 4.03
CA GLY A 3 -4.99 1.49 3.11
C GLY A 3 -3.78 0.59 2.92
N ILE A 4 -3.95 -0.72 3.01
CA ILE A 4 -2.93 -1.70 2.63
C ILE A 4 -3.50 -2.69 1.63
N HIS A 5 -2.78 -2.89 0.54
CA HIS A 5 -3.06 -3.95 -0.41
C HIS A 5 -2.00 -5.04 -0.26
N ILE A 6 -2.42 -6.24 0.15
CA ILE A 6 -1.55 -7.41 0.29
C ILE A 6 -1.91 -8.43 -0.79
N ARG A 7 -1.00 -8.59 -1.75
CA ARG A 7 -1.05 -9.65 -2.73
C ARG A 7 -0.20 -10.82 -2.27
N SER A 8 -0.80 -11.84 -1.65
CA SER A 8 -0.04 -13.04 -1.24
C SER A 8 0.07 -14.08 -2.34
N GLY A 9 -0.83 -14.02 -3.32
CA GLY A 9 -1.08 -15.10 -4.24
C GLY A 9 -2.09 -16.08 -3.67
N ASN A 10 -2.77 -16.73 -4.60
CA ASN A 10 -3.80 -17.72 -4.40
C ASN A 10 -3.41 -19.02 -5.14
N GLY A 11 -2.18 -19.49 -4.96
CA GLY A 11 -1.69 -20.74 -5.59
C GLY A 11 -1.28 -20.63 -7.07
N GLU A 12 -1.10 -19.43 -7.61
CA GLU A 12 -0.74 -19.25 -9.02
C GLU A 12 0.69 -19.75 -9.31
N THR A 13 0.85 -20.29 -10.52
CA THR A 13 2.14 -20.77 -11.04
C THR A 13 2.68 -19.81 -12.12
N GLY A 14 3.68 -20.24 -12.90
CA GLY A 14 4.19 -19.46 -14.04
C GLY A 14 4.79 -18.11 -13.64
N ASP A 15 4.36 -17.02 -14.31
CA ASP A 15 4.90 -15.66 -14.11
C ASP A 15 4.85 -15.21 -12.65
N PHE A 16 3.76 -15.51 -11.93
CA PHE A 16 3.60 -15.14 -10.53
C PHE A 16 4.70 -15.75 -9.65
N LYS A 17 4.96 -17.05 -9.84
CA LYS A 17 6.00 -17.80 -9.14
C LYS A 17 7.41 -17.37 -9.59
N ASN A 18 7.62 -17.21 -10.90
CA ASN A 18 8.92 -16.87 -11.48
C ASN A 18 9.41 -15.47 -11.07
N LYS A 19 8.48 -14.53 -10.86
CA LYS A 19 8.77 -13.18 -10.36
C LYS A 19 8.77 -13.07 -8.83
N GLU A 20 8.59 -14.19 -8.13
CA GLU A 20 8.57 -14.25 -6.65
C GLU A 20 7.56 -13.26 -6.02
N ARG A 21 6.41 -13.10 -6.68
CA ARG A 21 5.36 -12.17 -6.25
C ARG A 21 4.64 -12.60 -4.97
N GLY A 22 4.69 -13.90 -4.67
CA GLY A 22 4.11 -14.47 -3.46
C GLY A 22 4.87 -14.13 -2.18
N ILE A 23 4.20 -14.38 -1.06
CA ILE A 23 4.76 -14.26 0.30
C ILE A 23 5.08 -15.68 0.79
N ARG A 24 6.36 -15.98 1.03
CA ARG A 24 6.82 -17.34 1.39
C ARG A 24 6.38 -17.75 2.80
N ASP A 25 6.53 -16.84 3.77
CA ASP A 25 6.11 -17.01 5.15
C ASP A 25 5.13 -15.89 5.48
N ILE A 26 3.85 -16.19 5.36
CA ILE A 26 2.79 -15.20 5.53
C ILE A 26 2.70 -14.73 6.99
N ASP A 27 2.96 -15.60 7.96
CA ASP A 27 2.81 -15.25 9.37
C ASP A 27 3.94 -14.32 9.83
N ALA A 28 5.20 -14.64 9.49
CA ALA A 28 6.31 -13.73 9.75
C ALA A 28 6.13 -12.40 9.02
N PHE A 29 5.66 -12.44 7.77
CA PHE A 29 5.39 -11.23 6.99
C PHE A 29 4.36 -10.32 7.67
N LEU A 30 3.23 -10.87 8.12
CA LEU A 30 2.17 -10.08 8.76
C LEU A 30 2.59 -9.54 10.12
N ILE A 31 3.39 -10.29 10.90
CA ILE A 31 3.97 -9.80 12.17
C ILE A 31 4.89 -8.61 11.93
N HIS A 32 5.81 -8.71 10.96
CA HIS A 32 6.70 -7.60 10.64
C HIS A 32 5.92 -6.41 10.09
N THR A 33 4.96 -6.66 9.20
CA THR A 33 4.10 -5.61 8.63
C THR A 33 3.32 -4.88 9.72
N ALA A 34 2.75 -5.60 10.70
CA ALA A 34 2.06 -4.99 11.83
C ALA A 34 2.96 -4.03 12.62
N LYS A 35 4.20 -4.46 12.92
CA LYS A 35 5.20 -3.62 13.58
C LYS A 35 5.54 -2.38 12.74
N THR A 36 5.75 -2.55 11.45
CA THR A 36 6.08 -1.46 10.53
C THR A 36 4.94 -0.45 10.39
N ILE A 37 3.68 -0.91 10.34
CA ILE A 37 2.51 -0.03 10.37
C ILE A 37 2.48 0.75 11.69
N TYR A 38 2.72 0.10 12.83
CA TYR A 38 2.79 0.78 14.12
C TYR A 38 3.86 1.90 14.13
N GLU A 39 5.08 1.60 13.68
CA GLU A 39 6.16 2.59 13.58
C GLU A 39 5.78 3.77 12.67
N LEU A 40 5.14 3.50 11.53
CA LEU A 40 4.64 4.53 10.62
C LEU A 40 3.57 5.41 11.30
N THR A 41 2.60 4.79 11.97
CA THR A 41 1.52 5.54 12.66
C THR A 41 2.05 6.45 13.75
N ALA A 42 3.10 6.03 14.48
CA ALA A 42 3.75 6.86 15.48
C ALA A 42 4.39 8.12 14.86
N LYS A 43 5.02 7.99 13.68
CA LYS A 43 5.62 9.11 12.95
C LYS A 43 4.57 10.07 12.41
N ILE A 44 3.51 9.55 11.78
CA ILE A 44 2.39 10.36 11.30
C ILE A 44 1.77 11.16 12.46
N ARG A 45 1.55 10.51 13.61
CA ARG A 45 1.03 11.18 14.81
C ARG A 45 1.97 12.24 15.36
N PHE A 46 3.28 12.03 15.30
CA PHE A 46 4.26 13.04 15.72
C PHE A 46 4.20 14.28 14.81
N ALA A 47 4.04 14.08 13.51
CA ALA A 47 3.98 15.13 12.49
C ALA A 47 2.65 15.92 12.47
N TYR A 48 1.58 15.40 13.06
CA TYR A 48 0.30 16.09 13.12
C TYR A 48 0.40 17.47 13.78
N SER A 49 -0.07 18.48 13.03
CA SER A 49 -0.17 19.88 13.45
C SER A 49 -1.10 20.05 14.67
N LYS A 50 -1.10 21.26 15.26
CA LYS A 50 -1.99 21.60 16.38
C LYS A 50 -3.47 21.37 16.06
N GLU A 51 -3.90 21.56 14.81
CA GLU A 51 -5.28 21.34 14.37
C GLU A 51 -5.64 19.84 14.31
N MET A 52 -4.66 18.99 13.98
CA MET A 52 -4.80 17.53 13.92
C MET A 52 -4.69 16.86 15.32
N ASN A 53 -4.49 17.63 16.41
CA ASN A 53 -4.38 17.09 17.76
C ASN A 53 -5.62 16.28 18.19
N LYS A 54 -6.83 16.66 17.73
CA LYS A 54 -8.05 15.88 17.99
C LYS A 54 -7.96 14.45 17.43
N LYS A 55 -7.27 14.27 16.31
CA LYS A 55 -7.07 12.96 15.67
C LYS A 55 -5.92 12.15 16.30
N LYS A 56 -5.01 12.77 17.08
CA LYS A 56 -3.88 12.05 17.73
C LYS A 56 -4.35 10.96 18.69
N HIS A 57 -5.50 11.16 19.33
CA HIS A 57 -6.04 10.23 20.33
C HIS A 57 -6.84 9.08 19.72
N LEU A 58 -7.22 9.16 18.45
CA LEU A 58 -7.97 8.09 17.80
C LEU A 58 -7.03 6.93 17.44
N PRO A 59 -7.42 5.66 17.68
CA PRO A 59 -6.61 4.52 17.28
C PRO A 59 -6.45 4.49 15.76
N PRO A 60 -5.31 4.02 15.22
CA PRO A 60 -5.14 3.93 13.78
C PRO A 60 -6.09 2.88 13.22
N LEU A 61 -6.72 3.22 12.10
CA LEU A 61 -7.55 2.31 11.33
C LEU A 61 -6.80 1.94 10.05
N VAL A 62 -6.70 0.63 9.80
CA VAL A 62 -6.13 0.07 8.57
C VAL A 62 -7.25 -0.62 7.79
N PHE A 63 -7.47 -0.17 6.56
CA PHE A 63 -8.28 -0.90 5.59
C PHE A 63 -7.37 -1.86 4.81
N ILE A 64 -7.74 -3.14 4.72
CA ILE A 64 -6.99 -4.14 3.97
C ILE A 64 -7.77 -4.66 2.76
N ALA A 65 -7.14 -4.55 1.60
CA ALA A 65 -7.51 -5.25 0.36
C ALA A 65 -6.58 -6.44 0.15
N THR A 66 -7.12 -7.61 -0.11
CA THR A 66 -6.32 -8.83 -0.30
C THR A 66 -7.11 -9.92 -1.00
N ASP A 67 -6.40 -10.74 -1.77
CA ASP A 67 -6.90 -11.93 -2.45
C ASP A 67 -7.02 -13.15 -1.53
N HIS A 68 -6.50 -13.10 -0.31
CA HIS A 68 -6.46 -14.27 0.58
C HIS A 68 -7.41 -14.13 1.79
N PRO A 69 -8.32 -15.11 2.02
CA PRO A 69 -9.40 -14.97 3.02
C PRO A 69 -8.93 -14.90 4.47
N THR A 70 -7.81 -15.52 4.81
CA THR A 70 -7.31 -15.54 6.21
C THR A 70 -6.42 -14.35 6.57
N ILE A 71 -5.96 -13.56 5.58
CA ILE A 71 -5.03 -12.45 5.85
C ILE A 71 -5.66 -11.35 6.73
N PRO A 72 -6.92 -10.92 6.53
CA PRO A 72 -7.51 -9.88 7.36
C PRO A 72 -7.54 -10.25 8.86
N SER A 73 -7.94 -11.48 9.19
CA SER A 73 -7.99 -11.94 10.59
C SER A 73 -6.60 -12.13 11.20
N LYS A 74 -5.65 -12.69 10.43
CA LYS A 74 -4.25 -12.84 10.87
C LYS A 74 -3.60 -11.47 11.12
N LEU A 75 -3.79 -10.51 10.21
CA LEU A 75 -3.25 -9.16 10.39
C LEU A 75 -3.92 -8.46 11.57
N ALA A 76 -5.24 -8.60 11.75
CA ALA A 76 -5.95 -8.05 12.91
C ALA A 76 -5.39 -8.55 14.23
N ASN A 77 -5.09 -9.85 14.31
CA ASN A 77 -4.44 -10.44 15.48
C ASN A 77 -3.02 -9.86 15.68
N ALA A 78 -2.21 -9.81 14.62
CA ALA A 78 -0.84 -9.28 14.68
C ALA A 78 -0.80 -7.79 15.07
N THR A 79 -1.81 -7.00 14.73
CA THR A 79 -1.89 -5.58 15.06
C THR A 79 -2.58 -5.26 16.38
N SER A 80 -3.21 -6.25 17.02
CA SER A 80 -3.96 -6.07 18.27
C SER A 80 -3.10 -5.51 19.41
N ILE A 81 -1.86 -5.98 19.54
CA ILE A 81 -0.87 -5.53 20.53
C ILE A 81 -0.49 -4.05 20.39
N TYR A 82 -0.75 -3.45 19.21
CA TYR A 82 -0.46 -2.05 18.90
C TYR A 82 -1.70 -1.16 18.95
N ASN A 83 -2.86 -1.70 19.33
CA ASN A 83 -4.15 -1.01 19.32
C ASN A 83 -4.49 -0.41 17.94
N ILE A 84 -4.24 -1.19 16.88
CA ILE A 84 -4.56 -0.83 15.49
C ILE A 84 -5.70 -1.73 15.02
N SER A 85 -6.77 -1.09 14.57
CA SER A 85 -7.95 -1.80 14.05
C SER A 85 -7.77 -2.13 12.57
N ILE A 86 -8.06 -3.37 12.20
CA ILE A 86 -8.09 -3.81 10.80
C ILE A 86 -9.54 -3.95 10.35
N VAL A 87 -9.86 -3.41 9.19
CA VAL A 87 -11.15 -3.59 8.51
C VAL A 87 -10.90 -4.03 7.07
N ALA A 88 -11.78 -4.86 6.54
CA ALA A 88 -11.75 -5.30 5.15
C ALA A 88 -13.16 -5.16 4.57
N PHE A 89 -13.28 -4.97 3.26
CA PHE A 89 -14.58 -5.02 2.62
C PHE A 89 -15.12 -6.46 2.69
N PRO A 90 -16.39 -6.69 3.10
CA PRO A 90 -17.01 -8.00 3.05
C PRO A 90 -17.13 -8.44 1.58
N GLN A 91 -16.37 -9.44 1.20
CA GLN A 91 -16.36 -9.99 -0.16
C GLN A 91 -16.13 -11.49 -0.12
N GLU A 92 -16.78 -12.20 -1.04
CA GLU A 92 -16.45 -13.58 -1.34
C GLU A 92 -15.05 -13.62 -1.97
N ARG A 93 -14.22 -14.55 -1.49
CA ARG A 93 -12.86 -14.74 -2.02
C ARG A 93 -12.76 -16.15 -2.57
N LEU A 94 -12.14 -16.24 -3.74
CA LEU A 94 -11.94 -17.50 -4.42
C LEU A 94 -11.04 -18.44 -3.62
N ASP A 95 -11.29 -19.74 -3.72
CA ASP A 95 -10.47 -20.76 -3.10
C ASP A 95 -9.02 -20.75 -3.62
N PRO A 96 -8.04 -21.24 -2.82
CA PRO A 96 -6.68 -21.48 -3.28
C PRO A 96 -6.61 -22.22 -4.63
N GLY A 97 -5.92 -21.59 -5.60
CA GLY A 97 -5.69 -22.10 -6.95
C GLY A 97 -6.70 -21.63 -7.99
N ALA A 98 -7.81 -20.99 -7.58
CA ALA A 98 -8.88 -20.59 -8.49
C ALA A 98 -8.60 -19.27 -9.25
N GLY A 99 -7.42 -18.66 -9.07
CA GLY A 99 -7.11 -17.34 -9.60
C GLY A 99 -7.65 -16.23 -8.69
N VAL A 100 -7.74 -15.00 -9.21
CA VAL A 100 -7.99 -13.81 -8.38
C VAL A 100 -9.05 -12.84 -8.87
N SER A 101 -9.27 -12.76 -10.18
CA SER A 101 -10.24 -11.85 -10.80
C SER A 101 -11.19 -12.58 -11.74
N PHE A 102 -10.74 -13.68 -12.34
CA PHE A 102 -11.51 -14.46 -13.28
C PHE A 102 -11.27 -15.93 -13.02
N ASN A 103 -12.36 -16.68 -12.87
CA ASN A 103 -12.34 -18.13 -12.86
C ASN A 103 -13.36 -18.60 -13.90
N HIS A 104 -12.84 -19.25 -14.95
CA HIS A 104 -13.61 -19.78 -16.09
C HIS A 104 -14.72 -20.74 -15.66
N LYS A 105 -14.64 -21.33 -14.46
CA LYS A 105 -15.69 -22.19 -13.92
C LYS A 105 -17.00 -21.45 -13.63
N TYR A 106 -16.99 -20.12 -13.53
CA TYR A 106 -18.20 -19.30 -13.36
C TYR A 106 -18.80 -18.82 -14.68
N ASP A 107 -18.20 -19.16 -15.82
CA ASP A 107 -18.67 -18.77 -17.15
C ASP A 107 -19.77 -19.70 -17.68
N GLU A 108 -19.90 -20.93 -17.15
CA GLU A 108 -20.78 -21.97 -17.71
C GLU A 108 -22.25 -21.89 -17.26
N GLY A 109 -22.68 -20.89 -16.49
CA GLY A 109 -24.10 -20.80 -16.12
C GLY A 109 -24.60 -19.46 -15.58
N GLU A 110 -23.77 -18.73 -14.84
CA GLU A 110 -24.17 -17.44 -14.26
C GLU A 110 -22.98 -16.47 -14.23
N GLY A 111 -22.76 -15.74 -15.32
CA GLY A 111 -21.70 -14.72 -15.44
C GLY A 111 -21.74 -13.58 -14.39
N TYR A 112 -22.66 -13.65 -13.42
CA TYR A 112 -22.78 -12.75 -12.28
C TYR A 112 -21.63 -12.88 -11.28
N ALA A 113 -21.15 -14.08 -10.97
CA ALA A 113 -20.10 -14.26 -9.96
C ALA A 113 -18.74 -13.67 -10.39
N CYS A 114 -18.40 -13.77 -11.67
CA CYS A 114 -17.24 -13.07 -12.24
C CYS A 114 -17.39 -11.55 -12.13
N ARG A 115 -18.56 -11.01 -12.48
CA ARG A 115 -18.84 -9.58 -12.39
C ARG A 115 -18.75 -9.07 -10.95
N GLU A 116 -19.23 -9.83 -9.98
CA GLU A 116 -19.22 -9.44 -8.57
C GLU A 116 -17.80 -9.34 -8.00
N ASN A 117 -16.92 -10.29 -8.32
CA ASN A 117 -15.51 -10.22 -7.95
C ASN A 117 -14.80 -8.97 -8.51
N TRP A 118 -15.15 -8.57 -9.73
CA TRP A 118 -14.65 -7.30 -10.29
C TRP A 118 -15.18 -6.09 -9.52
N VAL A 119 -16.47 -6.09 -9.16
CA VAL A 119 -17.05 -5.02 -8.33
C VAL A 119 -16.33 -4.91 -6.99
N TYR A 120 -16.06 -6.03 -6.32
CA TYR A 120 -15.28 -6.08 -5.09
C TYR A 120 -13.88 -5.48 -5.24
N GLN A 121 -13.17 -5.85 -6.31
CA GLN A 121 -11.87 -5.26 -6.62
C GLN A 121 -11.94 -3.75 -6.85
N PHE A 122 -12.95 -3.26 -7.57
CA PHE A 122 -13.13 -1.81 -7.76
C PHE A 122 -13.46 -1.08 -6.46
N ILE A 123 -14.24 -1.69 -5.57
CA ILE A 123 -14.52 -1.14 -4.24
C ILE A 123 -13.22 -1.04 -3.43
N ASP A 124 -12.41 -2.10 -3.41
CA ASP A 124 -11.09 -2.10 -2.77
C ASP A 124 -10.21 -0.97 -3.35
N VAL A 125 -10.16 -0.80 -4.67
CA VAL A 125 -9.42 0.28 -5.35
C VAL A 125 -9.87 1.66 -4.86
N ILE A 126 -11.18 1.90 -4.82
CA ILE A 126 -11.75 3.19 -4.43
C ILE A 126 -11.46 3.49 -2.96
N ILE A 127 -11.66 2.51 -2.07
CA ILE A 127 -11.41 2.69 -0.63
C ILE A 127 -9.91 2.92 -0.37
N LEU A 128 -9.03 2.18 -1.04
CA LEU A 128 -7.58 2.42 -0.96
C LEU A 128 -7.23 3.81 -1.47
N GLY A 129 -7.81 4.25 -2.60
CA GLY A 129 -7.59 5.58 -3.17
C GLY A 129 -8.04 6.73 -2.27
N ALA A 130 -8.96 6.48 -1.32
CA ALA A 130 -9.43 7.45 -0.33
C ALA A 130 -8.63 7.44 0.99
N ALA A 131 -7.63 6.56 1.14
CA ALA A 131 -6.82 6.49 2.34
C ALA A 131 -5.79 7.62 2.42
N ASP A 132 -5.43 8.03 3.65
CA ASP A 132 -4.36 9.02 3.88
C ASP A 132 -2.98 8.41 3.54
N VAL A 133 -2.84 7.10 3.70
CA VAL A 133 -1.61 6.38 3.34
C VAL A 133 -2.01 5.11 2.61
N VAL A 134 -1.38 4.82 1.48
CA VAL A 134 -1.56 3.57 0.75
C VAL A 134 -0.28 2.77 0.78
N ILE A 135 -0.36 1.54 1.29
CA ILE A 135 0.74 0.59 1.38
C ILE A 135 0.51 -0.53 0.35
N SER A 136 1.42 -0.68 -0.61
CA SER A 136 1.49 -1.85 -1.49
C SER A 136 2.47 -2.87 -0.92
N ALA A 137 1.94 -3.95 -0.35
CA ALA A 137 2.72 -5.09 0.08
C ALA A 137 2.92 -6.06 -1.08
N LYS A 138 4.19 -6.20 -1.50
CA LYS A 138 4.58 -6.86 -2.74
C LYS A 138 4.04 -6.19 -4.00
N TYR A 139 4.61 -6.63 -5.11
CA TYR A 139 4.26 -6.18 -6.43
C TYR A 139 2.89 -6.73 -6.85
N SER A 140 1.97 -5.83 -7.23
CA SER A 140 0.70 -6.21 -7.83
C SER A 140 0.26 -5.24 -8.92
N SER A 141 -0.22 -5.80 -10.04
CA SER A 141 -0.90 -5.04 -11.10
C SER A 141 -2.11 -4.29 -10.57
N PHE A 142 -2.77 -4.80 -9.54
CA PHE A 142 -3.86 -4.11 -8.83
C PHE A 142 -3.38 -2.80 -8.18
N SER A 143 -2.23 -2.84 -7.49
CA SER A 143 -1.64 -1.64 -6.89
C SER A 143 -1.10 -0.66 -7.93
N GLN A 144 -0.77 -1.15 -9.14
CA GLN A 144 -0.34 -0.31 -10.26
C GLN A 144 -1.52 0.37 -10.96
N SER A 145 -2.66 -0.33 -11.03
CA SER A 145 -3.89 0.19 -11.61
C SER A 145 -4.64 1.10 -10.66
N LEU A 146 -4.35 1.05 -9.35
CA LEU A 146 -4.67 2.16 -8.45
C LEU A 146 -4.13 3.42 -9.12
N PRO A 147 -4.96 4.43 -9.38
CA PRO A 147 -4.44 5.70 -9.84
C PRO A 147 -3.59 6.24 -8.71
N VAL A 148 -2.27 6.01 -8.74
CA VAL A 148 -1.33 6.56 -7.75
C VAL A 148 -1.46 8.08 -7.74
N MET A 149 -1.85 8.65 -8.89
CA MET A 149 -2.33 10.02 -9.05
C MET A 149 -3.47 10.40 -8.11
N MET A 150 -4.43 9.53 -7.78
CA MET A 150 -5.49 9.81 -6.79
C MET A 150 -4.92 9.86 -5.38
N VAL A 151 -4.06 8.90 -5.01
CA VAL A 151 -3.42 8.86 -3.68
C VAL A 151 -2.54 10.09 -3.47
N LEU A 152 -1.80 10.49 -4.50
CA LEU A 152 -0.85 11.60 -4.47
C LEU A 152 -1.40 12.89 -5.09
N ALA A 153 -2.71 12.96 -5.38
CA ALA A 153 -3.34 14.12 -6.03
C ALA A 153 -3.12 15.38 -5.20
N HIS A 154 -3.29 15.25 -3.89
CA HIS A 154 -3.12 16.37 -2.97
C HIS A 154 -1.69 16.91 -3.00
N SER A 155 -0.69 16.03 -3.07
CA SER A 155 0.71 16.42 -3.17
C SER A 155 1.06 17.11 -4.50
N ILE A 156 0.35 16.77 -5.59
CA ILE A 156 0.49 17.47 -6.88
C ILE A 156 -0.08 18.89 -6.76
N ILE A 157 -1.27 19.04 -6.18
CA ILE A 157 -1.94 20.33 -6.01
C ILE A 157 -1.15 21.23 -5.06
N SER A 158 -0.82 20.75 -3.86
CA SER A 158 -0.06 21.54 -2.87
C SER A 158 1.36 21.87 -3.33
N GLY A 159 1.99 21.00 -4.12
CA GLY A 159 3.30 21.27 -4.71
C GLY A 159 3.28 22.45 -5.70
N GLN A 160 2.18 22.67 -6.42
CA GLN A 160 2.03 23.82 -7.30
C GLN A 160 1.85 25.13 -6.53
N GLU A 161 1.09 25.13 -5.44
CA GLU A 161 0.90 26.31 -4.60
C GLU A 161 2.21 26.73 -3.91
N GLU A 162 2.99 25.75 -3.43
CA GLU A 162 4.33 26.01 -2.87
C GLU A 162 5.29 26.55 -3.94
N ALA A 163 5.28 25.99 -5.16
CA ALA A 163 6.12 26.48 -6.25
C ALA A 163 5.75 27.91 -6.70
N THR A 164 4.46 28.25 -6.66
CA THR A 164 3.97 29.58 -7.08
C THR A 164 4.28 30.65 -6.02
N ASN A 165 4.35 30.26 -4.74
CA ASN A 165 4.72 31.15 -3.63
C ASN A 165 6.23 31.14 -3.31
N GLN A 166 7.03 30.28 -3.96
CA GLN A 166 8.47 30.13 -3.77
C GLN A 166 9.32 31.13 -4.58
N THR A 167 8.89 32.38 -4.67
CA THR A 167 9.86 33.47 -4.82
C THR A 167 10.61 33.68 -3.50
N ILE A 168 11.84 33.16 -3.44
CA ILE A 168 13.04 33.71 -2.77
C ILE A 168 13.60 33.00 -1.50
N HIS A 169 12.90 32.16 -0.74
CA HIS A 169 13.57 31.40 0.33
C HIS A 169 13.13 29.93 0.44
N SER A 170 13.91 29.06 -0.20
CA SER A 170 13.85 27.61 -0.07
C SER A 170 14.24 27.17 1.35
N ILE A 171 13.31 27.27 2.30
CA ILE A 171 13.46 26.61 3.59
C ILE A 171 13.32 25.11 3.33
N PRO A 172 14.31 24.28 3.70
CA PRO A 172 14.19 22.83 3.57
C PRO A 172 12.94 22.38 4.34
N ILE A 173 11.97 21.80 3.64
CA ILE A 173 10.79 21.19 4.24
C ILE A 173 11.32 20.17 5.25
N SER A 174 11.00 20.36 6.53
CA SER A 174 11.45 19.42 7.55
C SER A 174 10.92 18.03 7.22
N ASN A 175 11.72 16.99 7.48
CA ASN A 175 11.29 15.61 7.24
C ASN A 175 9.96 15.29 7.92
N ASP A 176 9.65 15.94 9.03
CA ASP A 176 8.39 15.76 9.76
C ASP A 176 7.17 16.30 8.99
N ALA A 177 7.30 17.41 8.26
CA ALA A 177 6.18 17.98 7.50
C ALA A 177 5.71 17.06 6.36
N ARG A 178 6.60 16.20 5.84
CA ARG A 178 6.30 15.25 4.76
C ARG A 178 5.29 14.17 5.18
N PHE A 179 5.24 13.84 6.47
CA PHE A 179 4.28 12.89 7.03
C PHE A 179 2.87 13.46 7.23
N GLY A 180 2.70 14.78 7.07
CA GLY A 180 1.39 15.42 7.15
C GLY A 180 0.55 15.30 5.88
N ARG A 181 1.13 14.78 4.79
CA ARG A 181 0.50 14.62 3.47
C ARG A 181 0.12 13.16 3.21
N SER A 182 -0.62 12.94 2.12
CA SER A 182 -0.89 11.59 1.65
C SER A 182 0.42 10.89 1.24
N LEU A 183 0.56 9.62 1.64
CA LEU A 183 1.76 8.82 1.36
C LEU A 183 1.42 7.59 0.52
N PHE A 184 2.26 7.31 -0.48
CA PHE A 184 2.31 5.99 -1.11
C PHE A 184 3.53 5.23 -0.61
N CYS A 185 3.34 4.00 -0.17
CA CYS A 185 4.34 3.19 0.47
C CYS A 185 4.46 1.81 -0.18
N GLU A 186 5.67 1.27 -0.22
CA GLU A 186 5.99 -0.07 -0.67
C GLU A 186 6.58 -0.88 0.49
N VAL A 187 6.06 -2.09 0.69
CA VAL A 187 6.63 -3.07 1.62
C VAL A 187 7.32 -4.17 0.81
N PRO A 188 8.66 -4.21 0.80
CA PRO A 188 9.39 -5.26 0.09
C PRO A 188 9.48 -6.54 0.93
N GLY A 189 9.71 -7.66 0.24
CA GLY A 189 10.25 -8.87 0.85
C GLY A 189 9.43 -9.44 2.00
N ILE A 190 9.98 -9.38 3.22
CA ILE A 190 9.47 -10.06 4.42
C ILE A 190 8.65 -9.17 5.36
N GLY A 191 8.29 -7.96 4.94
CA GLY A 191 7.43 -7.07 5.73
C GLY A 191 8.15 -6.21 6.77
N ASP A 192 9.48 -6.24 6.84
CA ASP A 192 10.29 -5.62 7.92
C ASP A 192 10.75 -4.20 7.62
N THR A 193 10.44 -3.70 6.43
CA THR A 193 10.78 -2.35 5.98
C THR A 193 9.63 -1.74 5.19
N LEU A 194 9.59 -0.41 5.21
CA LEU A 194 8.64 0.39 4.42
C LEU A 194 9.43 1.46 3.70
N ARG A 195 9.05 1.72 2.45
CA ARG A 195 9.55 2.86 1.70
C ARG A 195 8.37 3.69 1.22
N CYS A 196 8.30 4.95 1.57
CA CYS A 196 7.19 5.81 1.17
C CYS A 196 7.67 7.06 0.46
N TYR A 197 6.70 7.61 -0.26
CA TYR A 197 6.79 8.73 -1.15
C TYR A 197 5.58 9.61 -0.90
N ASP A 198 5.83 10.89 -0.72
CA ASP A 198 4.81 11.93 -0.62
C ASP A 198 4.59 12.62 -1.98
N ASN A 199 5.38 12.32 -3.02
CA ASN A 199 5.24 12.86 -4.36
C ASN A 199 5.34 11.76 -5.43
N TYR A 200 4.53 11.86 -6.47
CA TYR A 200 4.52 10.93 -7.60
C TYR A 200 5.87 10.85 -8.33
N LEU A 201 6.55 11.99 -8.52
CA LEU A 201 7.88 12.05 -9.13
C LEU A 201 8.93 11.40 -8.23
N ASP A 202 8.84 11.59 -6.91
CA ASP A 202 9.74 10.93 -5.97
C ASP A 202 9.58 9.40 -6.01
N TRP A 203 8.35 8.91 -6.17
CA TRP A 203 8.09 7.49 -6.42
C TRP A 203 8.66 7.03 -7.78
N ILE A 204 8.32 7.72 -8.88
CA ILE A 204 8.79 7.37 -10.23
C ILE A 204 10.31 7.35 -10.30
N TYR A 205 11.00 8.32 -9.72
CA TYR A 205 12.46 8.46 -9.81
C TYR A 205 13.20 7.89 -8.60
N ALA A 206 12.47 7.40 -7.59
CA ALA A 206 13.01 6.90 -6.33
C ALA A 206 13.93 7.92 -5.65
N LYS A 207 13.48 9.16 -5.62
CA LYS A 207 14.14 10.28 -4.97
C LYS A 207 13.45 10.58 -3.66
N ASN A 208 14.23 11.16 -2.73
CA ASN A 208 13.74 11.63 -1.44
C ASN A 208 12.89 10.60 -0.67
N GLN A 209 13.10 9.31 -0.88
CA GLN A 209 12.27 8.29 -0.24
C GLN A 209 12.41 8.37 1.28
N LEU A 210 11.31 8.16 1.97
CA LEU A 210 11.31 7.98 3.40
C LEU A 210 11.40 6.46 3.66
N ASP A 211 12.41 6.00 4.41
CA ASP A 211 12.65 4.58 4.70
C ASP A 211 12.38 4.31 6.20
N TRP A 212 11.68 3.21 6.52
CA TRP A 212 11.44 2.73 7.90
C TRP A 212 11.67 1.23 8.02
N GLY A 213 11.84 0.78 9.27
CA GLY A 213 12.14 -0.61 9.61
C GLY A 213 13.63 -0.91 9.77
N SER A 214 13.99 -2.20 9.70
CA SER A 214 15.33 -2.67 10.07
C SER A 214 16.42 -2.14 9.12
N ARG A 215 17.23 -1.18 9.61
CA ARG A 215 18.33 -0.54 8.87
C ARG A 215 19.49 -1.47 8.51
N THR A 216 19.50 -2.71 9.02
CA THR A 216 20.66 -3.61 8.91
C THR A 216 20.75 -4.39 7.61
N ARG A 217 19.79 -4.26 6.68
CA ARG A 217 19.86 -4.97 5.38
C ARG A 217 20.33 -4.07 4.24
N ASN A 218 21.16 -4.68 3.40
CA ASN A 218 21.75 -4.10 2.20
C ASN A 218 20.63 -3.52 1.30
N LYS A 219 20.61 -2.19 1.11
CA LYS A 219 19.57 -1.48 0.32
C LYS A 219 19.44 -2.00 -1.13
N SER A 220 20.48 -2.67 -1.64
CA SER A 220 20.55 -3.27 -2.97
C SER A 220 19.57 -4.45 -3.18
N LEU A 221 19.01 -5.04 -2.13
CA LEU A 221 18.08 -6.18 -2.25
C LEU A 221 16.62 -5.77 -2.51
N ILE A 222 16.29 -4.48 -2.41
CA ILE A 222 14.92 -4.00 -2.61
C ILE A 222 14.72 -3.66 -4.09
N LYS A 223 14.17 -4.61 -4.85
CA LYS A 223 13.61 -4.33 -6.19
C LYS A 223 12.39 -3.42 -6.03
N GLN A 224 12.42 -2.25 -6.66
CA GLN A 224 11.28 -1.33 -6.70
C GLN A 224 10.17 -1.89 -7.57
N HIS A 225 8.92 -1.72 -7.15
CA HIS A 225 7.77 -2.22 -7.91
C HIS A 225 7.65 -1.58 -9.30
N ARG A 226 8.22 -0.37 -9.51
CA ARG A 226 8.21 0.34 -10.80
C ARG A 226 8.95 -0.39 -11.92
N ASN A 227 9.96 -1.22 -11.62
CA ASN A 227 10.82 -1.81 -12.66
C ASN A 227 10.09 -2.83 -13.55
N GLU A 228 8.85 -3.19 -13.20
CA GLU A 228 7.98 -4.04 -14.01
C GLU A 228 6.88 -3.26 -14.75
N VAL A 229 6.73 -1.96 -14.44
CA VAL A 229 6.00 -1.00 -15.29
C VAL A 229 6.96 -0.62 -16.42
N GLN A 230 7.09 -1.46 -17.44
CA GLN A 230 7.82 -1.03 -18.64
C GLN A 230 7.12 0.22 -19.19
N ILE A 231 7.76 1.37 -19.05
CA ILE A 231 7.42 2.57 -19.81
C ILE A 231 7.48 2.14 -21.29
N PRO A 232 6.40 2.24 -22.08
CA PRO A 232 6.35 1.69 -23.44
C PRO A 232 7.31 2.35 -24.44
N CYS A 233 8.19 3.26 -24.01
CA CYS A 233 9.02 4.05 -24.91
C CYS A 233 10.42 4.21 -24.33
N LYS A 234 11.31 3.27 -24.66
CA LYS A 234 12.65 3.67 -25.09
C LYS A 234 12.61 3.73 -26.61
N THR A 235 12.35 4.92 -27.13
CA THR A 235 12.69 5.30 -28.51
C THR A 235 14.20 5.49 -28.60
#